data_AF-A0A6L3F030-F1
#
_entry.id   AF-A0A6L3F030-F1
#
_cell.length_a   1.000
_cell.length_b   1.000
_cell.length_c   1.000
_cell.angle_alpha   90.00
_cell.angle_beta   90.00
_cell.angle_gamma   90.00
#
_symmetry.space_group_name_H-M   'P 1'
#
loop_
_entity.id
_entity.type
_entity.pdbx_description
1 polymer ?
#
loop_
_entity_poly.entity_id
_entity_poly.type
_entity_poly.pdbx_seq_one_letter_code
_entity_poly.pdbx_strand_id
1 'polypeptide(L)'
;MKVVTIWNWIDALVVALCLVTLGSLFTAVSVNAHAYLAESIPRNGELLREPPTQVVTYFTEELETSSTIAVLDENGNQVDNGDGSVDLYDPEHKSMIVTLPENLPEGQYVVEWAVLSAEDGDPTDGAFLFSIGETISTANRATPFKSTQSDQGSIGWWVGGGIGALILVLLISMLLLTRQPIMHLE
;
A
#
# COMPACT_ATOMS: atom_id res chain seq x y z
N MET A 1 45.26 6.13 42.40
CA MET A 1 45.17 6.01 40.93
C MET A 1 43.72 5.82 40.52
N LYS A 2 43.16 6.73 39.73
CA LYS A 2 41.75 6.73 39.28
C LYS A 2 41.62 5.86 38.04
N VAL A 3 41.31 4.56 38.20
CA VAL A 3 41.05 3.63 37.08
C VAL A 3 39.54 3.45 36.83
N VAL A 4 38.68 3.98 37.69
CA VAL A 4 37.22 3.78 37.65
C VAL A 4 36.52 4.58 36.53
N THR A 5 37.16 5.59 35.93
CA THR A 5 36.46 6.50 35.03
C THR A 5 36.39 6.06 33.57
N ILE A 6 37.31 5.25 33.05
CA ILE A 6 37.33 4.88 31.61
C ILE A 6 36.26 3.83 31.26
N TRP A 7 35.98 2.91 32.19
CA TRP A 7 34.96 1.87 32.01
C TRP A 7 33.54 2.44 31.82
N ASN A 8 33.21 3.51 32.54
CA ASN A 8 31.88 4.12 32.52
C ASN A 8 31.49 4.72 31.15
N TRP A 9 32.46 5.15 30.35
CA TRP A 9 32.20 5.73 29.02
C TRP A 9 31.95 4.66 27.96
N ILE A 10 32.58 3.49 28.09
CA ILE A 10 32.36 2.37 27.17
C ILE A 10 30.96 1.80 27.38
N ASP A 11 30.54 1.63 28.64
CA ASP A 11 29.19 1.17 28.97
C ASP A 11 28.11 2.16 28.50
N ALA A 12 28.34 3.46 28.69
CA ALA A 12 27.43 4.50 28.20
C ALA A 12 27.34 4.52 26.67
N LEU A 13 28.45 4.30 25.96
CA LEU A 13 28.48 4.22 24.49
C LEU A 13 27.69 3.00 23.99
N VAL A 14 27.88 1.84 24.63
CA VAL A 14 27.17 0.60 24.27
C VAL A 14 25.66 0.75 24.51
N VAL A 15 25.24 1.33 25.64
CA VAL A 15 23.83 1.60 25.94
C VAL A 15 23.23 2.60 24.95
N ALA A 16 23.96 3.67 24.61
CA ALA A 16 23.51 4.64 23.62
C ALA A 16 23.34 4.00 22.23
N LEU A 17 24.28 3.14 21.81
CA LEU A 17 24.19 2.42 20.55
C LEU A 17 22.99 1.46 20.55
N CYS A 18 22.79 0.71 21.64
CA CYS A 18 21.62 -0.17 21.79
C CYS A 18 20.30 0.61 21.71
N LEU A 19 20.19 1.76 22.37
CA LEU A 19 18.98 2.59 22.34
C LEU A 19 18.70 3.16 20.95
N VAL A 20 19.74 3.57 20.20
CA VAL A 20 19.59 4.02 18.81
C VAL A 20 19.11 2.89 17.92
N THR A 21 19.70 1.69 18.04
CA THR A 21 19.28 0.52 17.26
C THR A 21 17.87 0.03 17.62
N LEU A 22 17.49 0.13 18.90
CA LEU A 22 16.16 -0.24 19.37
C LEU A 22 15.11 0.77 18.91
N GLY A 23 15.46 2.06 18.88
CA GLY A 23 14.60 3.12 18.35
C GLY A 23 14.33 2.99 16.85
N SER A 24 15.31 2.56 16.06
CA SER A 24 15.13 2.37 14.60
C SER A 24 14.25 1.18 14.22
N LEU A 25 14.02 0.22 15.12
CA LEU A 25 13.15 -0.93 14.87
C LEU A 25 11.65 -0.58 14.89
N PHE A 26 11.28 0.62 15.36
CA PHE A 26 9.88 1.07 15.43
C PHE A 26 9.40 1.83 14.19
N THR A 27 10.27 2.11 13.21
CA THR A 27 9.86 2.71 11.94
C THR A 27 9.44 1.61 10.97
N ALA A 28 8.28 1.02 11.20
CA ALA A 28 7.61 0.19 10.19
C ALA A 28 7.06 1.15 9.13
N VAL A 29 7.85 1.45 8.10
CA VAL A 29 7.32 2.05 6.87
C VAL A 29 6.62 0.91 6.12
N SER A 30 5.30 1.03 6.01
CA SER A 30 4.53 0.20 5.09
C SER A 30 4.92 0.63 3.68
N VAL A 31 5.82 -0.11 3.03
CA VAL A 31 6.01 0.00 1.58
C VAL A 31 4.86 -0.78 0.97
N ASN A 32 3.84 -0.05 0.53
CA ASN A 32 2.96 -0.58 -0.51
C ASN A 32 3.75 -0.37 -1.81
N ALA A 33 4.11 -1.45 -2.49
CA ALA A 33 4.94 -1.39 -3.68
C ALA A 33 4.12 -1.39 -4.97
N HIS A 34 2.80 -1.55 -4.89
CA HIS A 34 1.96 -1.69 -6.08
C HIS A 34 0.91 -0.59 -6.13
N ALA A 35 0.63 -0.12 -7.35
CA ALA A 35 -0.41 0.85 -7.65
C ALA A 35 -1.82 0.25 -7.49
N TYR A 36 -2.37 0.27 -6.28
CA TYR A 36 -3.73 -0.23 -6.02
C TYR A 36 -4.77 0.89 -6.08
N LEU A 37 -5.98 0.56 -6.52
CA LEU A 37 -7.14 1.46 -6.44
C LEU A 37 -7.42 1.84 -4.98
N ALA A 38 -7.26 3.13 -4.67
CA ALA A 38 -7.50 3.73 -3.36
C ALA A 38 -8.94 4.27 -3.24
N GLU A 39 -9.42 4.98 -4.25
CA GLU A 39 -10.76 5.59 -4.28
C GLU A 39 -11.29 5.69 -5.72
N SER A 40 -12.62 5.76 -5.86
CA SER A 40 -13.27 5.98 -7.15
C SER A 40 -14.48 6.90 -7.03
N ILE A 41 -14.75 7.64 -8.10
CA ILE A 41 -15.94 8.45 -8.29
C ILE A 41 -16.50 8.09 -9.68
N PRO A 42 -17.65 7.43 -9.78
CA PRO A 42 -18.52 6.95 -8.70
C PRO A 42 -17.84 5.90 -7.79
N ARG A 43 -18.31 5.78 -6.55
CA ARG A 43 -17.82 4.75 -5.63
C ARG A 43 -18.24 3.36 -6.07
N ASN A 44 -17.45 2.35 -5.71
CA ASN A 44 -17.82 0.95 -5.93
C ASN A 44 -19.16 0.61 -5.27
N GLY A 45 -20.11 0.14 -6.08
CA GLY A 45 -21.49 -0.18 -5.70
C GLY A 45 -22.42 1.03 -5.59
N GLU A 46 -21.99 2.23 -5.98
CA GLU A 46 -22.81 3.44 -5.87
C GLU A 46 -24.00 3.42 -6.83
N LEU A 47 -25.18 3.79 -6.31
CA LEU A 47 -26.41 3.98 -7.08
C LEU A 47 -26.62 5.48 -7.31
N LEU A 48 -26.48 5.90 -8.55
CA LEU A 48 -26.65 7.27 -9.00
C LEU A 48 -28.07 7.49 -9.50
N ARG A 49 -28.62 8.67 -9.22
CA ARG A 49 -29.93 9.08 -9.76
C ARG A 49 -29.84 9.52 -11.22
N GLU A 50 -28.70 10.06 -11.61
CA GLU A 50 -28.45 10.65 -12.93
C GLU A 50 -27.08 10.18 -13.42
N PRO A 51 -26.87 10.12 -14.75
CA PRO A 51 -25.57 9.79 -15.31
C PRO A 51 -24.44 10.72 -14.85
N PRO A 52 -23.29 10.18 -14.41
CA PRO A 52 -22.11 10.99 -14.16
C PRO A 52 -21.47 11.41 -15.48
N THR A 53 -20.79 12.56 -15.49
CA THR A 53 -20.10 13.06 -16.69
C THR A 53 -18.76 12.36 -16.95
N GLN A 54 -18.19 11.75 -15.91
CA GLN A 54 -16.91 11.05 -15.99
C GLN A 54 -16.79 10.03 -14.85
N VAL A 55 -15.86 9.10 -15.02
CA VAL A 55 -15.33 8.28 -13.92
C VAL A 55 -13.93 8.78 -13.59
N VAL A 56 -13.64 8.90 -12.30
CA VAL A 56 -12.31 9.20 -11.77
C VAL A 56 -11.89 8.08 -10.82
N THR A 57 -10.66 7.62 -10.95
CA THR A 57 -10.06 6.62 -10.06
C THR A 57 -8.76 7.16 -9.50
N TYR A 58 -8.48 6.87 -8.24
CA TYR A 58 -7.28 7.28 -7.52
C TYR A 58 -6.52 6.04 -7.05
N PHE A 59 -5.20 6.09 -7.13
CA PHE A 59 -4.30 4.97 -6.86
C PHE A 59 -3.30 5.32 -5.77
N THR A 60 -2.65 4.29 -5.20
CA THR A 60 -1.66 4.48 -4.13
C THR A 60 -0.30 5.00 -4.63
N GLU A 61 0.00 4.80 -5.90
CA GLU A 61 1.29 5.11 -6.54
C GLU A 61 1.10 5.88 -7.85
N GLU A 62 2.19 6.51 -8.32
CA GLU A 62 2.23 7.20 -9.61
C GLU A 62 2.05 6.20 -10.76
N LEU A 63 1.34 6.62 -11.80
CA LEU A 63 0.99 5.75 -12.92
C LEU A 63 1.79 6.08 -14.18
N GLU A 64 2.25 5.03 -14.86
CA GLU A 64 2.73 5.15 -16.22
C GLU A 64 1.57 5.48 -17.18
N THR A 65 1.83 6.36 -18.14
CA THR A 65 0.84 6.82 -19.15
C THR A 65 0.23 5.71 -20.00
N SER A 66 0.81 4.51 -20.02
CA SER A 66 0.25 3.32 -20.70
C SER A 66 -0.91 2.67 -19.95
N SER A 67 -1.23 3.12 -18.75
CA SER A 67 -2.37 2.64 -17.96
C SER A 67 -3.70 2.92 -18.65
N THR A 68 -4.67 2.02 -18.50
CA THR A 68 -5.98 2.09 -19.18
C THR A 68 -7.15 2.00 -18.21
N ILE A 69 -8.26 2.64 -18.59
CA ILE A 69 -9.55 2.58 -17.90
C ILE A 69 -10.66 2.56 -18.95
N ALA A 70 -11.70 1.76 -18.71
CA ALA A 70 -12.88 1.66 -19.57
C ALA A 70 -14.15 1.44 -18.75
N VAL A 71 -15.28 1.87 -19.28
CA VAL A 71 -16.61 1.68 -18.71
C VAL A 71 -17.45 0.83 -19.65
N LEU A 72 -17.93 -0.29 -19.14
CA LEU A 72 -18.70 -1.30 -19.87
C LEU A 72 -20.15 -1.34 -19.38
N ASP A 73 -21.07 -1.64 -20.30
CA ASP A 73 -22.47 -1.98 -19.97
C ASP A 73 -22.63 -3.43 -19.50
N GLU A 74 -23.86 -3.82 -19.16
CA GLU A 74 -24.21 -5.19 -18.73
C GLU A 74 -23.95 -6.28 -19.80
N ASN A 75 -23.78 -5.89 -21.07
CA ASN A 75 -23.47 -6.79 -22.18
C ASN A 75 -21.95 -6.86 -22.46
N GLY A 76 -21.13 -6.12 -21.71
CA GLY A 76 -19.69 -6.02 -21.91
C GLY A 76 -19.28 -5.09 -23.05
N ASN A 77 -20.19 -4.24 -23.55
CA ASN A 77 -19.83 -3.23 -24.55
C ASN A 77 -19.25 -2.01 -23.85
N GLN A 78 -18.16 -1.46 -24.41
CA GLN A 78 -17.64 -0.17 -23.97
C GLN A 78 -18.62 0.96 -24.30
N VAL A 79 -18.94 1.77 -23.29
CA VAL A 79 -19.96 2.85 -23.36
C VAL A 79 -19.42 4.22 -22.96
N ASP A 80 -18.12 4.31 -22.65
CA ASP A 80 -17.43 5.58 -22.48
C ASP A 80 -17.03 6.24 -23.82
N ASN A 81 -16.43 7.44 -23.76
CA ASN A 81 -16.01 8.19 -24.94
C ASN A 81 -14.65 7.75 -25.53
N GLY A 82 -14.02 6.70 -24.99
CA GLY A 82 -12.74 6.17 -25.45
C GLY A 82 -11.53 7.05 -25.13
N ASP A 83 -11.65 7.95 -24.17
CA ASP A 83 -10.63 8.93 -23.78
C ASP A 83 -10.00 8.65 -22.39
N GLY A 84 -10.17 7.41 -21.91
CA GLY A 84 -9.60 6.94 -20.65
C GLY A 84 -8.09 7.07 -20.60
N SER A 85 -7.58 7.82 -19.61
CA SER A 85 -6.14 8.09 -19.48
C SER A 85 -5.75 8.48 -18.05
N VAL A 86 -4.45 8.45 -17.75
CA VAL A 86 -3.88 9.06 -16.54
C VAL A 86 -4.16 10.57 -16.56
N ASP A 87 -4.64 11.11 -15.45
CA ASP A 87 -4.87 12.54 -15.29
C ASP A 87 -3.55 13.29 -15.18
N LEU A 88 -3.14 13.94 -16.27
CA LEU A 88 -1.92 14.75 -16.30
C LEU A 88 -2.08 16.12 -15.60
N TYR A 89 -3.27 16.45 -15.11
CA TYR A 89 -3.51 17.63 -14.28
C TYR A 89 -3.39 17.32 -12.77
N ASP A 90 -3.44 16.05 -12.39
CA ASP A 90 -3.04 15.60 -11.07
C ASP A 90 -1.51 15.66 -10.95
N PRO A 91 -0.94 16.52 -10.08
CA PRO A 91 0.50 16.69 -9.97
C PRO A 91 1.24 15.43 -9.47
N GLU A 92 0.52 14.48 -8.86
CA GLU A 92 1.09 13.20 -8.44
C GLU A 92 0.88 12.09 -9.50
N HIS A 93 0.11 12.36 -10.56
CA HIS A 93 -0.31 11.40 -11.59
C HIS A 93 -0.80 10.07 -11.02
N LYS A 94 -1.52 10.12 -9.89
CA LYS A 94 -2.08 8.94 -9.21
C LYS A 94 -3.55 8.74 -9.53
N SER A 95 -4.04 9.38 -10.58
CA SER A 95 -5.44 9.30 -10.95
C SER A 95 -5.63 9.05 -12.43
N MET A 96 -6.76 8.43 -12.75
CA MET A 96 -7.20 8.25 -14.12
C MET A 96 -8.61 8.78 -14.30
N ILE A 97 -8.87 9.31 -15.48
CA ILE A 97 -10.16 9.88 -15.87
C ILE A 97 -10.61 9.25 -17.19
N VAL A 98 -11.90 8.97 -17.28
CA VAL A 98 -12.59 8.65 -18.55
C VAL A 98 -13.91 9.40 -18.60
N THR A 99 -14.22 10.03 -19.73
CA THR A 99 -15.47 10.78 -19.87
C THR A 99 -16.59 9.90 -20.38
N LEU A 100 -17.81 10.26 -20.00
CA LEU A 100 -19.02 9.50 -20.29
C LEU A 100 -19.99 10.33 -21.14
N PRO A 101 -20.77 9.68 -22.02
CA PRO A 101 -21.87 10.35 -22.72
C PRO A 101 -22.93 10.89 -21.75
N GLU A 102 -23.49 12.08 -22.02
CA GLU A 102 -24.51 12.70 -21.15
C GLU A 102 -25.79 11.86 -21.00
N ASN A 103 -26.10 11.01 -21.98
CA ASN A 103 -27.33 10.23 -22.06
C ASN A 103 -27.08 8.72 -21.88
N LEU A 104 -26.28 8.35 -20.88
CA LEU A 104 -26.17 6.95 -20.47
C LEU A 104 -27.52 6.41 -19.98
N PRO A 105 -28.00 5.26 -20.52
CA PRO A 105 -29.22 4.63 -20.04
C PRO A 105 -29.18 4.29 -18.54
N GLU A 106 -30.34 4.07 -17.95
CA GLU A 106 -30.39 3.43 -16.63
C GLU A 106 -29.88 1.97 -16.74
N GLY A 107 -29.11 1.52 -15.74
CA GLY A 107 -28.47 0.20 -15.80
C GLY A 107 -27.30 0.04 -14.84
N GLN A 108 -26.66 -1.14 -14.92
CA GLN A 108 -25.41 -1.43 -14.22
C GLN A 108 -24.23 -1.22 -15.17
N TYR A 109 -23.15 -0.68 -14.62
CA TYR A 109 -21.93 -0.38 -15.34
C TYR A 109 -20.73 -0.98 -14.61
N VAL A 110 -19.81 -1.55 -15.38
CA VAL A 110 -18.53 -2.07 -14.89
C VAL A 110 -17.45 -1.08 -15.29
N VAL A 111 -16.65 -0.63 -14.34
CA VAL A 111 -15.42 0.11 -14.64
C VAL A 111 -14.27 -0.87 -14.51
N GLU A 112 -13.56 -1.10 -15.61
CA GLU A 112 -12.35 -1.90 -15.66
C GLU A 112 -11.14 -0.98 -15.77
N TRP A 113 -10.07 -1.31 -15.05
CA TRP A 113 -8.82 -0.57 -15.10
C TRP A 113 -7.64 -1.55 -15.11
N ALA A 114 -6.57 -1.14 -15.78
CA ALA A 114 -5.28 -1.83 -15.78
C ALA A 114 -4.19 -0.76 -15.71
N VAL A 115 -3.38 -0.80 -14.66
CA VAL A 115 -2.37 0.22 -14.37
C VAL A 115 -0.99 -0.38 -14.27
N LEU A 116 0.00 0.46 -14.54
CA LEU A 116 1.42 0.16 -14.41
C LEU A 116 2.04 1.19 -13.47
N SER A 117 2.62 0.76 -12.36
CA SER A 117 3.29 1.65 -11.41
C SER A 117 4.53 2.29 -12.06
N ALA A 118 4.70 3.60 -11.88
CA ALA A 118 5.90 4.31 -12.33
C ALA A 118 7.11 4.06 -11.41
N GLU A 119 6.87 3.62 -10.18
CA GLU A 119 7.89 3.41 -9.16
C GLU A 119 8.56 2.03 -9.28
N ASP A 120 7.79 0.96 -9.49
CA ASP A 120 8.31 -0.41 -9.56
C ASP A 120 8.11 -1.10 -10.91
N GLY A 121 7.23 -0.57 -11.78
CA GLY A 121 6.94 -1.14 -13.09
C GLY A 121 6.07 -2.41 -13.04
N ASP A 122 5.43 -2.70 -11.91
CA ASP A 122 4.57 -3.86 -11.79
C ASP A 122 3.12 -3.54 -12.25
N PRO A 123 2.51 -4.43 -13.08
CA PRO A 123 1.15 -4.24 -13.53
C PRO A 123 0.14 -4.69 -12.46
N THR A 124 -0.94 -3.93 -12.31
CA THR A 124 -2.13 -4.36 -11.56
C THR A 124 -3.39 -4.05 -12.35
N ASP A 125 -4.45 -4.81 -12.12
CA ASP A 125 -5.73 -4.63 -12.77
C ASP A 125 -6.88 -4.89 -11.81
N GLY A 126 -8.07 -4.42 -12.18
CA GLY A 126 -9.27 -4.68 -11.41
C GLY A 126 -10.52 -4.08 -12.03
N ALA A 127 -11.62 -4.27 -11.33
CA ALA A 127 -12.91 -3.76 -11.73
C ALA A 127 -13.78 -3.38 -10.54
N PHE A 128 -14.69 -2.43 -10.75
CA PHE A 128 -15.75 -2.08 -9.80
C PHE A 128 -17.05 -1.78 -10.51
N LEU A 129 -18.15 -1.70 -9.75
CA LEU A 129 -19.49 -1.50 -10.30
C LEU A 129 -20.05 -0.15 -9.88
N PHE A 130 -20.90 0.45 -10.72
CA PHE A 130 -21.86 1.47 -10.29
C PHE A 130 -23.18 1.28 -11.05
N SER A 131 -24.23 1.97 -10.65
CA SER A 131 -25.54 1.87 -11.29
C SER A 131 -26.19 3.23 -11.44
N ILE A 132 -27.00 3.39 -12.48
CA ILE A 132 -27.78 4.62 -12.75
C ILE A 132 -29.27 4.25 -12.74
N GLY A 133 -30.09 5.06 -12.06
CA GLY A 133 -31.55 4.93 -12.05
C GLY A 133 -32.11 4.29 -10.78
N GLU A 134 -33.37 3.84 -10.84
CA GLU A 134 -34.09 3.31 -9.69
C GLU A 134 -33.86 1.80 -9.56
N THR A 135 -33.23 1.40 -8.44
CA THR A 135 -32.87 0.03 -8.02
C THR A 135 -33.41 -1.10 -8.89
N ILE A 136 -32.50 -1.85 -9.55
CA ILE A 136 -32.78 -3.27 -9.79
C ILE A 136 -33.06 -3.87 -8.41
N SER A 137 -34.28 -4.37 -8.21
CA SER A 137 -34.73 -4.98 -6.95
C SER A 137 -33.61 -5.82 -6.34
N THR A 138 -33.26 -5.46 -5.11
CA THR A 138 -32.30 -6.10 -4.22
C THR A 138 -32.72 -7.54 -3.88
N ALA A 139 -32.60 -8.46 -4.82
CA ALA A 139 -32.88 -9.88 -4.57
C ALA A 139 -31.76 -10.85 -5.02
N ASN A 140 -30.91 -10.54 -6.02
CA ASN A 140 -30.13 -11.62 -6.65
C ASN A 140 -28.63 -11.41 -6.94
N ARG A 141 -27.95 -10.36 -6.44
CA ARG A 141 -26.48 -10.29 -6.65
C ARG A 141 -25.72 -9.57 -5.55
N ALA A 142 -25.88 -10.04 -4.31
CA ALA A 142 -24.84 -9.85 -3.30
C ALA A 142 -23.84 -11.02 -3.39
N THR A 143 -23.04 -11.05 -4.45
CA THR A 143 -21.71 -11.67 -4.38
C THR A 143 -20.74 -10.51 -4.42
N PRO A 144 -20.10 -10.15 -3.30
CA PRO A 144 -19.02 -9.19 -3.31
C PRO A 144 -18.01 -9.66 -4.36
N PHE A 145 -17.73 -8.83 -5.38
CA PHE A 145 -16.53 -9.04 -6.18
C PHE A 145 -15.37 -8.85 -5.22
N LYS A 146 -14.81 -9.98 -4.76
CA LYS A 146 -13.60 -9.99 -3.98
C LYS A 146 -12.51 -9.66 -4.98
N SER A 147 -12.07 -8.41 -5.02
CA SER A 147 -10.76 -8.10 -5.58
C SER A 147 -9.80 -9.11 -4.94
N THR A 148 -9.17 -9.93 -5.77
CA THR A 148 -8.13 -10.82 -5.29
C THR A 148 -6.92 -9.93 -5.04
N GLN A 149 -6.97 -9.22 -3.91
CA GLN A 149 -5.81 -8.62 -3.30
C GLN A 149 -4.87 -9.80 -3.06
N SER A 150 -3.86 -9.91 -3.91
CA SER A 150 -2.72 -10.78 -3.68
C SER A 150 -2.05 -10.26 -2.42
N ASP A 151 -2.54 -10.69 -1.26
CA ASP A 151 -1.84 -10.64 0.01
C ASP A 151 -0.61 -11.55 -0.11
N GLN A 152 0.37 -11.07 -0.88
CA GLN A 152 1.75 -11.50 -0.80
C GLN A 152 2.51 -10.60 0.16
N GLY A 153 1.83 -10.15 1.21
CA GLY A 153 2.43 -10.02 2.54
C GLY A 153 2.76 -11.40 3.11
N SER A 154 3.53 -12.20 2.36
CA SER A 154 4.35 -13.24 2.95
C SER A 154 5.21 -12.51 3.97
N ILE A 155 4.82 -12.62 5.25
CA ILE A 155 5.71 -12.45 6.39
C ILE A 155 6.85 -13.43 6.17
N GLY A 156 7.79 -12.98 5.35
CA GLY A 156 8.97 -13.70 5.01
C GLY A 156 9.71 -13.99 6.31
N TRP A 157 10.37 -15.13 6.34
CA TRP A 157 11.10 -15.68 7.49
C TRP A 157 12.27 -14.77 7.97
N TRP A 158 12.36 -13.54 7.48
CA TRP A 158 13.46 -12.58 7.69
C TRP A 158 13.32 -11.80 9.01
N VAL A 159 12.20 -11.92 9.73
CA VAL A 159 12.10 -11.50 11.15
C VAL A 159 13.19 -12.19 12.02
N GLY A 160 13.79 -13.29 11.55
CA GLY A 160 14.96 -13.91 12.16
C GLY A 160 16.25 -13.06 12.15
N GLY A 161 16.39 -12.08 11.26
CA GLY A 161 17.60 -11.25 11.16
C GLY A 161 17.79 -10.29 12.34
N GLY A 162 16.72 -9.62 12.76
CA GLY A 162 16.74 -8.71 13.93
C GLY A 162 16.93 -9.46 15.25
N ILE A 163 16.35 -10.65 15.36
CA ILE A 163 16.50 -11.51 16.55
C ILE A 163 17.94 -12.02 16.66
N GLY A 164 18.58 -12.38 15.54
CA GLY A 164 20.00 -12.80 15.52
C GLY A 164 20.97 -11.71 15.98
N ALA A 165 20.74 -10.46 15.56
CA ALA A 165 21.57 -9.32 15.97
C ALA A 165 21.42 -9.01 17.48
N LEU A 166 20.21 -9.09 18.03
CA LEU A 166 19.96 -8.90 19.47
C LEU A 166 20.64 -9.97 20.33
N ILE A 167 20.59 -11.23 19.92
CA ILE A 167 21.25 -12.34 20.63
C ILE A 167 22.78 -12.15 20.61
N LEU A 168 23.36 -11.75 19.47
CA LEU A 168 24.80 -11.53 19.36
C LEU A 168 25.28 -10.36 20.23
N VAL A 169 24.53 -9.24 20.27
CA VAL A 169 24.85 -8.09 21.12
C VAL A 169 24.76 -8.44 22.61
N LEU A 170 23.74 -9.21 23.02
CA LEU A 170 23.62 -9.70 24.39
C LEU A 170 24.76 -10.65 24.79
N LEU A 171 25.18 -11.53 23.87
CA LEU A 171 26.32 -12.44 24.11
C LEU A 171 27.65 -11.69 24.22
N ILE A 172 27.88 -10.67 23.38
CA ILE A 172 29.08 -9.83 23.44
C ILE A 172 29.08 -9.02 24.74
N SER A 173 27.93 -8.44 25.14
CA SER A 173 27.77 -7.72 26.40
C SER A 173 28.05 -8.63 27.61
N MET A 174 27.49 -9.83 27.64
CA MET A 174 27.72 -10.82 28.70
C MET A 174 29.18 -11.29 28.77
N LEU A 175 29.85 -11.44 27.62
CA LEU A 175 31.27 -11.80 27.57
C LEU A 175 32.18 -10.67 28.08
N LEU A 176 31.81 -9.42 27.86
CA LEU A 176 32.56 -8.26 28.35
C LEU A 176 32.37 -8.07 29.87
N LEU A 177 31.17 -8.35 30.39
CA LEU A 177 30.86 -8.30 31.83
C LEU A 177 31.53 -9.42 32.64
N THR A 178 31.76 -10.60 32.04
CA THR A 178 32.43 -11.73 32.70
C THR A 178 33.95 -11.62 32.75
N ARG A 179 34.55 -10.66 32.05
CA ARG A 179 36.01 -10.41 32.06
C ARG A 179 36.48 -9.41 33.12
N GLN A 180 35.61 -9.00 34.04
CA GLN A 180 36.03 -8.19 35.19
C GLN A 180 36.95 -9.03 36.09
N PRO A 181 38.23 -8.66 36.30
CA PRO A 181 39.08 -9.36 37.25
C PRO A 181 38.53 -9.15 38.66
N ILE A 182 38.29 -10.26 39.37
CA ILE A 182 37.94 -10.24 40.79
C ILE A 182 39.14 -9.64 41.52
N MET A 183 39.05 -8.36 41.89
CA MET A 183 40.05 -7.76 42.76
C MET A 183 39.85 -8.36 44.15
N HIS A 184 40.72 -9.30 44.52
CA HIS A 184 40.84 -9.74 45.91
C HIS A 184 41.19 -8.51 46.75
N LEU A 185 40.29 -8.13 47.65
CA LEU A 185 40.57 -7.17 48.71
C LEU A 185 41.47 -7.88 49.72
N GLU A 186 42.75 -7.50 49.76
CA GLU A 186 43.61 -7.65 50.95
C GLU A 186 43.60 -6.35 51.76
#